data_AF-A0A5A9P8P8-F1
#
_entry.id   AF-A0A5A9P8P8-F1
#
_cell.length_a   1.000
_cell.length_b   1.000
_cell.length_c   1.000
_cell.angle_alpha   90.00
_cell.angle_beta   90.00
_cell.angle_gamma   90.00
#
_symmetry.space_group_name_H-M   'P 1'
#
loop_
_entity.id
_entity.type
_entity.pdbx_description
1 polymer ?
#
loop_
_entity_poly.entity_id
_entity_poly.type
_entity_poly.pdbx_seq_one_letter_code
_entity_poly.pdbx_strand_id
1 'polypeptide(L)'
;MTDSDRRCVPPCERILSDFDKHEFCFECLGADHAAQGLEGECELCDVFEFRVLRARLAFFKRDRATSSSSWGSRFELAEAREADPSASPVHSPNRDVLASASGACFGTSPEPAEDEASLVSAGLDSTASERSSRDTKAIEDLIGAVTKAVDRLHLDWPQEQEAPKDEHAFQQFIECSFSNEGQVDRLWKYGYDGKDMMHIDLVNQAVVATSEPGERLAEERQGKEYIKRKEDKLKMVCSAVKTVFLLSNNSLSKAVKPSVFLSSGGKKEEEYLKCAAHGFYPNVIRVRWTQTGRPIYYGV
;
A
#
# COMPACT_ATOMS: atom_id res chain seq x y z
N MET A 1 -16.61 12.45 34.14
CA MET A 1 -17.39 13.21 33.12
C MET A 1 -18.80 12.66 33.11
N THR A 2 -19.80 13.54 33.13
CA THR A 2 -21.22 13.22 33.29
C THR A 2 -21.81 12.60 32.03
N ASP A 3 -22.68 11.62 32.23
CA ASP A 3 -23.32 10.65 31.32
C ASP A 3 -24.33 11.25 30.31
N SER A 4 -24.08 12.46 29.77
CA SER A 4 -25.13 13.22 29.05
C SER A 4 -24.83 13.63 27.60
N ASP A 5 -23.70 13.20 27.02
CA ASP A 5 -23.35 13.53 25.61
C ASP A 5 -23.19 12.31 24.67
N ARG A 6 -23.48 11.09 25.15
CA ARG A 6 -23.39 9.88 24.32
C ARG A 6 -24.66 9.74 23.47
N ARG A 7 -24.60 10.22 22.22
CA ARG A 7 -25.76 10.30 21.30
C ARG A 7 -26.22 8.99 20.67
N CYS A 8 -25.60 7.86 20.96
CA CYS A 8 -25.86 6.65 20.20
C CYS A 8 -26.78 5.69 20.95
N VAL A 9 -27.92 5.39 20.34
CA VAL A 9 -28.82 4.31 20.72
C VAL A 9 -28.51 3.09 19.84
N PRO A 10 -28.45 1.85 20.36
CA PRO A 10 -28.28 0.65 19.53
C PRO A 10 -29.42 0.50 18.50
N PRO A 11 -29.17 -0.07 17.31
CA PRO A 11 -27.89 -0.58 16.79
C PRO A 11 -27.06 0.49 16.06
N CYS A 12 -25.75 0.49 16.26
CA CYS A 12 -24.83 1.36 15.53
C CYS A 12 -24.32 0.64 14.26
N GLU A 13 -24.46 1.30 13.10
CA GLU A 13 -24.03 0.74 11.80
C GLU A 13 -22.51 0.62 11.64
N ARG A 14 -21.71 1.22 12.56
CA ARG A 14 -20.25 1.30 12.49
C ARG A 14 -19.53 0.40 13.51
N ILE A 15 -20.17 -0.67 13.96
CA ILE A 15 -19.50 -1.69 14.79
C ILE A 15 -18.51 -2.44 13.89
N LEU A 16 -17.23 -2.11 14.02
CA LEU A 16 -16.16 -2.63 13.15
C LEU A 16 -15.58 -3.98 13.64
N SER A 17 -16.12 -4.60 14.68
CA SER A 17 -15.57 -5.85 15.25
C SER A 17 -16.59 -6.59 16.11
N ASP A 18 -16.79 -7.88 15.85
CA ASP A 18 -17.61 -8.79 16.67
C ASP A 18 -16.99 -9.08 18.05
N PHE A 19 -15.75 -8.68 18.27
CA PHE A 19 -15.02 -8.86 19.53
C PHE A 19 -15.09 -7.63 20.46
N ASP A 20 -15.72 -6.54 20.01
CA ASP A 20 -15.91 -5.35 20.82
C ASP A 20 -17.01 -5.57 21.86
N LYS A 21 -16.62 -5.63 23.13
CA LYS A 21 -17.54 -5.85 24.26
C LYS A 21 -18.13 -4.55 24.84
N HIS A 22 -17.82 -3.39 24.25
CA HIS A 22 -18.42 -2.14 24.69
C HIS A 22 -19.91 -2.07 24.31
N GLU A 23 -20.72 -1.46 25.18
CA GLU A 23 -22.15 -1.22 24.93
C GLU A 23 -22.38 -0.20 23.80
N PHE A 24 -21.40 0.68 23.57
CA PHE A 24 -21.40 1.69 22.51
C PHE A 24 -20.23 1.46 21.56
N CYS A 25 -20.37 1.82 20.27
CA CYS A 25 -19.26 1.75 19.34
C CYS A 25 -18.17 2.79 19.68
N PHE A 26 -16.97 2.60 19.12
CA PHE A 26 -15.82 3.47 19.40
C PHE A 26 -16.05 4.97 19.12
N GLU A 27 -16.87 5.31 18.12
CA GLU A 27 -17.21 6.70 17.79
C GLU A 27 -18.08 7.34 18.89
N CYS A 28 -19.00 6.56 19.45
CA CYS A 28 -19.94 7.00 20.48
C CYS A 28 -19.32 7.02 21.88
N LEU A 29 -18.29 6.21 22.12
CA LEU A 29 -17.46 6.27 23.32
C LEU A 29 -16.59 7.54 23.36
N GLY A 30 -16.26 8.08 22.19
CA GLY A 30 -15.61 9.39 22.05
C GLY A 30 -14.08 9.36 22.13
N ALA A 31 -13.49 10.54 21.90
CA ALA A 31 -12.05 10.71 21.78
C ALA A 31 -11.29 10.40 23.08
N ASP A 32 -11.87 10.73 24.24
CA ASP A 32 -11.23 10.51 25.54
C ASP A 32 -11.12 9.00 25.84
N HIS A 33 -12.18 8.23 25.55
CA HIS A 33 -12.15 6.77 25.68
C HIS A 33 -11.15 6.14 24.71
N ALA A 34 -11.04 6.67 23.48
CA ALA A 34 -10.06 6.21 22.52
C ALA A 34 -8.61 6.47 22.98
N ALA A 35 -8.36 7.56 23.71
CA ALA A 35 -7.05 7.84 24.31
C ALA A 35 -6.76 6.89 25.47
N GLN A 36 -7.71 6.72 26.40
CA GLN A 36 -7.62 5.79 27.53
C GLN A 36 -7.37 4.35 27.06
N GLY A 37 -8.06 3.91 26.02
CA GLY A 37 -7.85 2.58 25.42
C GLY A 37 -6.44 2.39 24.88
N LEU A 38 -5.82 3.42 24.30
CA LEU A 38 -4.44 3.35 23.80
C LEU A 38 -3.40 3.35 24.93
N GLU A 39 -3.71 4.02 26.03
CA GLU A 39 -2.87 4.11 27.24
C GLU A 39 -2.99 2.87 28.14
N GLY A 40 -3.90 1.94 27.83
CA GLY A 40 -4.14 0.73 28.61
C GLY A 40 -5.00 0.96 29.86
N GLU A 41 -5.77 2.05 29.89
CA GLU A 41 -6.64 2.41 31.01
C GLU A 41 -8.06 1.82 30.90
N CYS A 42 -8.34 1.06 29.83
CA CYS A 42 -9.63 0.41 29.61
C CYS A 42 -9.47 -1.10 29.35
N GLU A 43 -9.90 -1.92 30.30
CA GLU A 43 -9.80 -3.39 30.24
C GLU A 43 -10.56 -4.01 29.05
N LEU A 44 -11.63 -3.36 28.59
CA LEU A 44 -12.39 -3.80 27.41
C LEU A 44 -11.67 -3.50 26.10
N CYS A 45 -10.67 -2.62 26.11
CA CYS A 45 -9.84 -2.28 24.96
C CYS A 45 -8.62 -3.22 24.79
N ASP A 46 -8.25 -3.98 25.82
CA ASP A 46 -7.07 -4.87 25.82
C ASP A 46 -7.14 -5.99 24.77
N VAL A 47 -8.35 -6.32 24.31
CA VAL A 47 -8.57 -7.32 23.25
C VAL A 47 -8.12 -6.83 21.86
N PHE A 48 -7.87 -5.53 21.71
CA PHE A 48 -7.48 -4.92 20.43
C PHE A 48 -5.97 -4.75 20.31
N GLU A 49 -5.45 -5.01 19.11
CA GLU A 49 -4.05 -4.69 18.80
C GLU A 49 -3.81 -3.18 18.88
N PHE A 50 -2.58 -2.80 19.25
CA PHE A 50 -2.13 -1.41 19.32
C PHE A 50 -2.44 -0.60 18.05
N ARG A 51 -2.36 -1.22 16.85
CA ARG A 51 -2.72 -0.58 15.58
C ARG A 51 -4.19 -0.18 15.52
N VAL A 52 -5.09 -1.00 16.05
CA VAL A 52 -6.53 -0.74 16.09
C VAL A 52 -6.84 0.38 17.07
N LEU A 53 -6.24 0.37 18.27
CA LEU A 53 -6.40 1.43 19.27
C LEU A 53 -5.90 2.78 18.74
N ARG A 54 -4.74 2.78 18.06
CA ARG A 54 -4.19 3.97 17.41
C ARG A 54 -5.09 4.49 16.28
N ALA A 55 -5.68 3.62 15.48
CA ALA A 55 -6.63 4.00 14.43
C ALA A 55 -7.90 4.63 14.99
N ARG A 56 -8.44 4.08 16.09
CA ARG A 56 -9.62 4.64 16.81
C ARG A 56 -9.33 6.06 17.33
N LEU A 57 -8.17 6.31 17.91
CA LEU A 57 -7.79 7.65 18.37
C LEU A 57 -7.55 8.62 17.19
N ALA A 58 -6.96 8.14 16.09
CA ALA A 58 -6.69 8.96 14.91
C ALA A 58 -7.97 9.47 14.22
N PHE A 59 -9.08 8.71 14.30
CA PHE A 59 -10.39 9.12 13.80
C PHE A 59 -10.79 10.51 14.31
N PHE A 60 -10.69 10.74 15.61
CA PHE A 60 -11.05 12.02 16.25
C PHE A 60 -10.05 13.16 16.02
N LYS A 61 -8.82 12.84 15.62
CA LYS A 61 -7.82 13.86 15.22
C LYS A 61 -8.14 14.45 13.84
N ARG A 62 -8.82 13.69 12.97
CA ARG A 62 -9.20 14.11 11.62
C ARG A 62 -10.35 15.12 11.62
N ASP A 63 -11.30 14.97 12.55
CA ASP A 63 -12.46 15.87 12.67
C ASP A 63 -12.14 17.22 13.32
N ARG A 64 -11.04 17.33 14.07
CA ARG A 64 -10.58 18.61 14.63
C ARG A 64 -9.92 19.51 13.58
N ALA A 65 -9.41 18.94 12.48
CA ALA A 65 -8.85 19.71 11.37
C ALA A 65 -9.95 20.23 10.41
N THR A 66 -11.08 19.52 10.31
CA THR A 66 -12.21 19.89 9.43
C THR A 66 -13.22 20.83 10.08
N SER A 67 -13.23 21.00 11.42
CA SER A 67 -14.12 21.98 12.08
C SER A 67 -13.72 23.45 11.87
N SER A 68 -12.57 23.72 11.22
CA SER A 68 -12.14 25.08 10.83
C SER A 68 -12.37 25.44 9.36
N SER A 69 -12.93 24.55 8.52
CA SER A 69 -13.21 24.89 7.12
C SER A 69 -14.64 24.52 6.74
N SER A 70 -15.52 25.51 6.89
CA SER A 70 -16.69 25.65 6.05
C SER A 70 -16.21 25.76 4.60
N TRP A 71 -16.67 24.87 3.71
CA TRP A 71 -17.04 25.05 2.30
C TRP A 71 -17.44 23.65 1.78
N GLY A 72 -18.60 23.42 1.17
CA GLY A 72 -19.25 24.27 0.18
C GLY A 72 -18.80 23.79 -1.20
N SER A 73 -19.64 22.98 -1.84
CA SER A 73 -19.50 22.33 -3.15
C SER A 73 -18.71 23.10 -4.22
N ARG A 74 -17.83 22.40 -4.97
CA ARG A 74 -17.66 22.63 -6.42
C ARG A 74 -16.98 21.46 -7.13
N PHE A 75 -17.77 20.73 -7.91
CA PHE A 75 -17.31 20.02 -9.10
C PHE A 75 -17.21 21.05 -10.22
N GLU A 76 -16.08 21.16 -10.91
CA GLU A 76 -16.02 21.82 -12.21
C GLU A 76 -15.35 20.88 -13.22
N LEU A 77 -16.05 20.79 -14.35
CA LEU A 77 -15.84 19.95 -15.52
C LEU A 77 -14.76 20.60 -16.40
N ALA A 78 -13.85 19.81 -16.97
CA ALA A 78 -12.98 20.27 -18.05
C ALA A 78 -13.25 19.42 -19.31
N GLU A 79 -13.83 20.08 -20.32
CA GLU A 79 -14.06 19.56 -21.67
C GLU A 79 -12.77 19.41 -22.49
N ALA A 80 -12.90 18.57 -23.51
CA ALA A 80 -11.88 18.07 -24.41
C ALA A 80 -11.34 19.08 -25.44
N ARG A 81 -10.16 18.76 -26.00
CA ARG A 81 -9.79 19.13 -27.37
C ARG A 81 -9.25 17.90 -28.11
N GLU A 82 -9.76 17.71 -29.31
CA GLU A 82 -9.49 16.61 -30.23
C GLU A 82 -8.11 16.71 -30.91
N ALA A 83 -7.52 15.55 -31.25
CA ALA A 83 -6.67 15.37 -32.42
C ALA A 83 -6.73 13.91 -32.92
N ASP A 84 -6.86 13.80 -34.23
CA ASP A 84 -7.16 12.67 -35.13
C ASP A 84 -6.05 11.57 -35.21
N PRO A 85 -6.35 10.25 -35.25
CA PRO A 85 -5.35 9.22 -35.54
C PRO A 85 -5.56 8.60 -36.92
N SER A 86 -4.81 9.10 -37.90
CA SER A 86 -4.51 8.39 -39.15
C SER A 86 -3.01 8.15 -39.23
N ALA A 87 -2.62 6.87 -39.03
CA ALA A 87 -1.46 6.17 -39.60
C ALA A 87 -0.84 5.17 -38.60
N SER A 88 -0.83 3.91 -38.99
CA SER A 88 0.24 2.93 -38.70
C SER A 88 0.89 2.57 -40.04
N PRO A 89 1.98 1.78 -40.10
CA PRO A 89 3.06 1.49 -39.13
C PRO A 89 4.43 1.86 -39.75
N VAL A 90 5.58 1.48 -39.14
CA VAL A 90 6.75 0.83 -39.81
C VAL A 90 8.12 1.10 -39.14
N HIS A 91 8.80 -0.02 -38.84
CA HIS A 91 10.25 -0.36 -38.79
C HIS A 91 11.26 0.23 -37.79
N SER A 92 11.98 -0.72 -37.16
CA SER A 92 13.38 -0.66 -36.72
C SER A 92 14.35 -0.10 -37.78
N PRO A 93 15.57 0.26 -37.36
CA PRO A 93 16.69 -0.55 -37.84
C PRO A 93 17.73 -0.92 -36.77
N ASN A 94 18.59 -1.84 -37.21
CA ASN A 94 19.64 -2.58 -36.53
C ASN A 94 20.88 -1.76 -36.13
N ARG A 95 21.57 -2.31 -35.11
CA ARG A 95 23.03 -2.48 -34.88
C ARG A 95 24.07 -1.71 -35.72
N ASP A 96 25.09 -1.19 -35.01
CA ASP A 96 26.56 -1.43 -35.16
C ASP A 96 27.25 -0.84 -33.89
N VAL A 97 27.93 -1.55 -32.97
CA VAL A 97 29.24 -2.25 -32.95
C VAL A 97 30.48 -1.33 -32.69
N LEU A 98 31.23 -1.70 -31.63
CA LEU A 98 32.64 -1.42 -31.22
C LEU A 98 33.01 -0.07 -30.55
N ALA A 99 33.42 -0.11 -29.27
CA ALA A 99 34.85 -0.19 -28.88
C ALA A 99 35.05 -0.24 -27.35
N SER A 100 36.04 -1.05 -26.96
CA SER A 100 36.50 -1.36 -25.60
C SER A 100 37.14 -0.19 -24.86
N ALA A 101 37.03 -0.19 -23.53
CA ALA A 101 38.16 0.15 -22.64
C ALA A 101 37.96 -0.43 -21.24
N SER A 102 38.99 -1.14 -20.80
CA SER A 102 39.24 -1.80 -19.53
C SER A 102 39.43 -0.85 -18.35
N GLY A 103 39.02 -1.25 -17.15
CA GLY A 103 39.42 -0.63 -15.88
C GLY A 103 39.06 -1.52 -14.70
N ALA A 104 40.05 -1.90 -13.90
CA ALA A 104 40.02 -2.99 -12.94
C ALA A 104 39.30 -2.69 -11.61
N CYS A 105 38.71 -3.76 -11.07
CA CYS A 105 38.51 -4.18 -9.68
C CYS A 105 38.67 -3.15 -8.55
N PHE A 106 37.68 -3.07 -7.66
CA PHE A 106 37.84 -3.41 -6.24
C PHE A 106 36.47 -3.80 -5.64
N GLY A 107 36.40 -5.00 -5.07
CA GLY A 107 35.24 -5.44 -4.31
C GLY A 107 35.29 -4.94 -2.88
N THR A 108 34.13 -4.78 -2.26
CA THR A 108 33.71 -5.52 -1.06
C THR A 108 32.27 -5.14 -0.72
N SER A 109 31.42 -6.16 -0.68
CA SER A 109 30.10 -6.17 -0.05
C SER A 109 30.25 -5.87 1.46
N PRO A 110 29.19 -5.41 2.16
CA PRO A 110 28.21 -6.38 2.66
C PRO A 110 26.74 -5.91 2.62
N GLU A 111 25.86 -6.73 2.03
CA GLU A 111 24.50 -6.95 2.54
C GLU A 111 24.55 -7.89 3.77
N PRO A 112 23.58 -7.87 4.70
CA PRO A 112 22.29 -8.57 4.48
C PRO A 112 21.07 -7.88 5.11
N ALA A 113 19.93 -7.92 4.39
CA ALA A 113 18.61 -8.00 5.02
C ALA A 113 17.57 -8.57 4.04
N GLU A 114 17.46 -9.90 3.96
CA GLU A 114 16.17 -10.55 3.73
C GLU A 114 16.06 -11.78 4.67
N ASP A 115 14.92 -11.86 5.35
CA ASP A 115 14.29 -13.00 6.03
C ASP A 115 15.14 -13.91 6.94
N GLU A 116 14.81 -13.91 8.24
CA GLU A 116 14.65 -15.17 8.99
C GLU A 116 13.79 -14.95 10.24
N ALA A 117 12.76 -15.77 10.38
CA ALA A 117 12.16 -16.09 11.67
C ALA A 117 12.32 -17.59 11.86
N SER A 118 13.42 -18.01 12.49
CA SER A 118 13.48 -19.30 13.18
C SER A 118 14.56 -19.34 14.27
N LEU A 119 14.14 -19.79 15.44
CA LEU A 119 14.89 -20.01 16.69
C LEU A 119 15.98 -21.07 16.55
N VAL A 120 17.13 -20.89 17.23
CA VAL A 120 17.73 -21.80 18.25
C VAL A 120 18.85 -21.06 18.99
N SER A 121 18.81 -21.07 20.32
CA SER A 121 19.85 -20.56 21.22
C SER A 121 20.97 -21.59 21.44
N ALA A 122 22.23 -21.13 21.44
CA ALA A 122 23.34 -21.75 22.16
C ALA A 122 24.37 -20.65 22.52
N GLY A 123 24.77 -20.59 23.78
CA GLY A 123 25.62 -19.54 24.35
C GLY A 123 27.13 -19.75 24.13
N LEU A 124 27.89 -18.78 24.67
CA LEU A 124 29.36 -18.59 24.86
C LEU A 124 29.59 -17.07 24.58
N ASP A 125 30.25 -16.20 25.36
CA ASP A 125 31.12 -16.26 26.53
C ASP A 125 31.11 -14.90 27.26
N SER A 126 31.21 -14.92 28.59
CA SER A 126 31.02 -13.76 29.50
C SER A 126 32.21 -12.79 29.61
N THR A 127 33.13 -12.73 28.66
CA THR A 127 34.33 -11.85 28.76
C THR A 127 34.31 -10.64 27.82
N ALA A 128 33.39 -10.58 26.86
CA ALA A 128 33.19 -9.43 25.98
C ALA A 128 32.39 -8.28 26.63
N SER A 129 31.60 -8.60 27.66
CA SER A 129 30.64 -7.69 28.31
C SER A 129 31.33 -6.56 29.10
N GLU A 130 32.42 -6.84 29.80
CA GLU A 130 33.09 -5.85 30.65
C GLU A 130 33.87 -4.78 29.85
N ARG A 131 34.37 -5.14 28.66
CA ARG A 131 35.08 -4.21 27.78
C ARG A 131 34.10 -3.27 27.09
N SER A 132 32.99 -3.81 26.60
CA SER A 132 31.85 -3.06 26.07
C SER A 132 31.29 -2.05 27.08
N SER A 133 31.22 -2.42 28.36
CA SER A 133 30.70 -1.55 29.44
C SER A 133 31.62 -0.35 29.76
N ARG A 134 32.95 -0.51 29.63
CA ARG A 134 33.89 0.60 29.83
C ARG A 134 33.86 1.57 28.66
N ASP A 135 33.69 1.06 27.45
CA ASP A 135 33.62 1.86 26.24
C ASP A 135 32.30 2.67 26.20
N THR A 136 31.17 2.09 26.62
CA THR A 136 29.90 2.85 26.76
C THR A 136 30.00 3.95 27.81
N LYS A 137 30.65 3.68 28.94
CA LYS A 137 30.85 4.69 29.99
C LYS A 137 31.74 5.84 29.53
N ALA A 138 32.81 5.54 28.80
CA ALA A 138 33.68 6.56 28.23
C ALA A 138 32.95 7.45 27.20
N ILE A 139 32.03 6.86 26.43
CA ILE A 139 31.18 7.59 25.49
C ILE A 139 30.17 8.48 26.23
N GLU A 140 29.52 7.99 27.28
CA GLU A 140 28.60 8.78 28.11
C GLU A 140 29.31 9.97 28.78
N ASP A 141 30.52 9.75 29.31
CA ASP A 141 31.33 10.81 29.91
C ASP A 141 31.73 11.87 28.86
N LEU A 142 32.06 11.46 27.64
CA LEU A 142 32.35 12.34 26.50
C LEU A 142 31.13 13.16 26.08
N ILE A 143 29.96 12.53 25.96
CA ILE A 143 28.70 13.21 25.64
C ILE A 143 28.41 14.25 26.72
N GLY A 144 28.51 13.90 28.00
CA GLY A 144 28.30 14.82 29.11
C GLY A 144 29.28 16.01 29.10
N ALA A 145 30.55 15.77 28.77
CA ALA A 145 31.55 16.83 28.65
C ALA A 145 31.26 17.80 27.49
N VAL A 146 30.83 17.27 26.35
CA VAL A 146 30.45 18.06 25.17
C VAL A 146 29.20 18.88 25.45
N THR A 147 28.14 18.30 25.99
CA THR A 147 26.90 19.01 26.35
C THR A 147 27.19 20.18 27.30
N LYS A 148 28.00 19.94 28.34
CA LYS A 148 28.38 20.99 29.30
C LYS A 148 29.24 22.09 28.66
N ALA A 149 30.06 21.77 27.66
CA ALA A 149 30.83 22.74 26.91
C ALA A 149 29.95 23.60 25.99
N VAL A 150 28.97 22.97 25.32
CA VAL A 150 27.96 23.66 24.50
C VAL A 150 27.15 24.63 25.35
N ASP A 151 26.66 24.20 26.52
CA ASP A 151 25.92 25.06 27.46
C ASP A 151 26.75 26.26 27.94
N ARG A 152 28.02 26.02 28.30
CA ARG A 152 28.92 27.08 28.77
C ARG A 152 29.22 28.11 27.69
N LEU A 153 29.36 27.66 26.45
CA LEU A 153 29.72 28.52 25.33
C LEU A 153 28.50 29.17 24.67
N HIS A 154 27.27 28.88 25.14
CA HIS A 154 26.02 29.37 24.54
C HIS A 154 26.03 29.17 23.01
N LEU A 155 26.52 28.00 22.57
CA LEU A 155 26.54 27.67 21.16
C LEU A 155 25.13 27.22 20.78
N ASP A 156 24.52 27.95 19.83
CA ASP A 156 23.30 27.51 19.17
C ASP A 156 23.62 26.25 18.36
N TRP A 157 23.45 25.07 18.98
CA TRP A 157 23.43 23.81 18.24
C TRP A 157 22.27 23.90 17.25
N PRO A 158 22.46 23.63 15.94
CA PRO A 158 21.32 23.56 15.05
C PRO A 158 20.42 22.48 15.63
N GLN A 159 19.24 22.88 16.13
CA GLN A 159 18.20 21.91 16.39
C GLN A 159 18.11 21.08 15.11
N GLU A 160 18.33 19.77 15.23
CA GLU A 160 17.90 18.85 14.19
C GLU A 160 16.41 19.13 14.03
N GLN A 161 16.07 19.99 13.08
CA GLN A 161 14.74 20.04 12.54
C GLN A 161 14.56 18.63 12.02
N GLU A 162 13.76 17.82 12.74
CA GLU A 162 13.29 16.57 12.19
C GLU A 162 12.79 16.92 10.80
N ALA A 163 13.49 16.45 9.76
CA ALA A 163 13.01 16.58 8.40
C ALA A 163 11.54 16.12 8.41
N PRO A 164 10.64 16.80 7.69
CA PRO A 164 9.24 16.37 7.63
C PRO A 164 9.24 14.86 7.39
N LYS A 165 8.62 14.12 8.32
CA LYS A 165 8.51 12.67 8.22
C LYS A 165 7.58 12.37 7.05
N ASP A 166 8.17 12.31 5.87
CA ASP A 166 7.45 11.98 4.65
C ASP A 166 7.05 10.50 4.74
N GLU A 167 5.75 10.26 4.62
CA GLU A 167 5.18 8.91 4.59
C GLU A 167 5.31 8.37 3.16
N HIS A 168 5.97 7.23 3.03
CA HIS A 168 6.18 6.56 1.75
C HIS A 168 5.65 5.14 1.78
N ALA A 169 5.23 4.63 0.63
CA ALA A 169 4.67 3.29 0.46
C ALA A 169 5.52 2.47 -0.52
N PHE A 170 6.05 1.35 -0.05
CA PHE A 170 6.64 0.33 -0.90
C PHE A 170 5.65 -0.81 -1.12
N GLN A 171 5.53 -1.27 -2.37
CA GLN A 171 4.53 -2.25 -2.78
C GLN A 171 5.19 -3.36 -3.61
N GLN A 172 4.71 -4.58 -3.41
CA GLN A 172 5.03 -5.72 -4.27
C GLN A 172 3.74 -6.21 -4.92
N PHE A 173 3.80 -6.43 -6.23
CA PHE A 173 2.68 -6.94 -7.00
C PHE A 173 3.07 -8.25 -7.65
N ILE A 174 2.35 -9.32 -7.32
CA ILE A 174 2.56 -10.66 -7.84
C ILE A 174 1.30 -11.08 -8.60
N GLU A 175 1.46 -11.46 -9.86
CA GLU A 175 0.37 -11.92 -10.71
C GLU A 175 0.66 -13.33 -11.24
N CYS A 176 -0.41 -14.13 -11.31
CA CYS A 176 -0.40 -15.47 -11.85
C CYS A 176 -1.57 -15.61 -12.82
N SER A 177 -1.25 -15.72 -14.11
CA SER A 177 -2.26 -15.83 -15.17
C SER A 177 -2.45 -17.28 -15.58
N PHE A 178 -3.70 -17.72 -15.67
CA PHE A 178 -4.07 -19.10 -16.01
C PHE A 178 -5.03 -19.14 -17.19
N SER A 179 -4.89 -20.15 -18.03
CA SER A 179 -5.86 -20.57 -19.04
C SER A 179 -6.37 -21.97 -18.75
N ASN A 180 -7.29 -22.46 -19.58
CA ASN A 180 -7.77 -23.84 -19.53
C ASN A 180 -6.64 -24.87 -19.76
N GLU A 181 -5.55 -24.46 -20.42
CA GLU A 181 -4.41 -25.31 -20.75
C GLU A 181 -3.33 -25.31 -19.66
N GLY A 182 -3.38 -24.37 -18.71
CA GLY A 182 -2.41 -24.28 -17.62
C GLY A 182 -2.04 -22.86 -17.23
N GLN A 183 -0.85 -22.70 -16.64
CA GLN A 183 -0.31 -21.38 -16.34
C GLN A 183 0.20 -20.73 -17.63
N VAL A 184 -0.23 -19.51 -17.90
CA VAL A 184 0.14 -18.73 -19.09
C VAL A 184 1.29 -17.79 -18.77
N ASP A 185 1.20 -17.08 -17.64
CA ASP A 185 2.16 -16.03 -17.31
C ASP A 185 2.32 -15.83 -15.80
N ARG A 186 3.41 -15.17 -15.42
CA ARG A 186 3.81 -14.83 -14.05
C ARG A 186 4.52 -13.49 -14.04
N LEU A 187 4.13 -12.64 -13.11
CA LEU A 187 4.70 -11.31 -12.98
C LEU A 187 5.06 -11.01 -11.53
N TRP A 188 6.21 -10.37 -11.32
CA TRP A 188 6.60 -9.78 -10.05
C TRP A 188 7.09 -8.36 -10.29
N LYS A 189 6.34 -7.38 -9.77
CA LYS A 189 6.67 -5.96 -9.84
C LYS A 189 6.86 -5.35 -8.46
N TYR A 190 7.59 -4.26 -8.44
CA TYR A 190 7.84 -3.44 -7.27
C TYR A 190 7.42 -2.00 -7.58
N GLY A 191 6.72 -1.39 -6.63
CA GLY A 191 6.25 -0.01 -6.73
C GLY A 191 6.63 0.81 -5.50
N TYR A 192 6.76 2.12 -5.71
CA TYR A 192 7.03 3.10 -4.67
C TYR A 192 6.10 4.30 -4.86
N ASP A 193 5.36 4.68 -3.82
CA ASP A 193 4.35 5.75 -3.83
C ASP A 193 3.35 5.63 -5.00
N GLY A 194 2.90 4.40 -5.26
CA GLY A 194 1.94 4.08 -6.32
C GLY A 194 2.51 4.10 -7.75
N LYS A 195 3.83 4.26 -7.91
CA LYS A 195 4.51 4.24 -9.22
C LYS A 195 5.34 2.97 -9.39
N ASP A 196 5.29 2.38 -10.59
CA ASP A 196 6.13 1.23 -10.94
C ASP A 196 7.62 1.63 -10.87
N MET A 197 8.41 0.83 -10.15
CA MET A 197 9.84 1.07 -9.94
C MET A 197 10.72 0.06 -10.67
N MET A 198 10.41 -1.23 -10.57
CA MET A 198 11.12 -2.29 -11.29
C MET A 198 10.29 -3.56 -11.37
N HIS A 199 10.65 -4.48 -12.26
CA HIS A 199 10.04 -5.80 -12.36
C HIS A 199 11.04 -6.88 -12.77
N ILE A 200 10.66 -8.14 -12.49
CA ILE A 200 11.45 -9.31 -12.91
C ILE A 200 10.95 -9.76 -14.28
N ASP A 201 11.80 -9.66 -15.29
CA ASP A 201 11.56 -10.21 -16.62
C ASP A 201 12.11 -11.64 -16.67
N LEU A 202 11.19 -12.60 -16.54
CA LEU A 202 11.54 -14.03 -16.57
C LEU A 202 11.93 -14.52 -17.96
N VAL A 203 11.47 -13.86 -19.02
CA VAL A 203 11.74 -14.25 -20.41
C VAL A 203 13.18 -13.89 -20.77
N ASN A 204 13.55 -12.65 -20.50
CA ASN A 204 14.89 -12.15 -20.77
C ASN A 204 15.89 -12.42 -19.63
N GLN A 205 15.42 -13.05 -18.54
CA GLN A 205 16.21 -13.30 -17.32
C GLN A 205 16.91 -12.03 -16.83
N ALA A 206 16.14 -10.98 -16.60
CA ALA A 206 16.64 -9.67 -16.22
C ALA A 206 15.77 -9.02 -15.14
N VAL A 207 16.35 -8.04 -14.44
CA VAL A 207 15.60 -7.09 -13.61
C VAL A 207 15.52 -5.80 -14.40
N VAL A 208 14.30 -5.35 -14.67
CA VAL A 208 14.03 -4.20 -15.53
C VAL A 208 13.51 -3.06 -14.66
N ALA A 209 14.27 -1.98 -14.61
CA ALA A 209 13.85 -0.73 -13.98
C ALA A 209 12.79 -0.02 -14.83
N THR A 210 11.84 0.63 -14.17
CA THR A 210 10.79 1.45 -14.79
C THR A 210 10.81 2.89 -14.29
N SER A 211 11.72 3.21 -13.37
CA SER A 211 11.97 4.55 -12.85
C SER A 211 13.44 4.73 -12.48
N GLU A 212 13.90 5.99 -12.40
CA GLU A 212 15.28 6.33 -12.04
C GLU A 212 15.69 5.75 -10.65
N PRO A 213 14.86 5.83 -9.58
CA PRO A 213 15.18 5.13 -8.33
C PRO A 213 15.29 3.61 -8.47
N GLY A 214 14.60 3.02 -9.45
CA GLY A 214 14.62 1.59 -9.74
C GLY A 214 15.87 1.13 -10.48
N GLU A 215 16.62 2.02 -11.14
CA GLU A 215 17.82 1.66 -11.91
C GLU A 215 18.91 1.05 -11.03
N ARG A 216 19.25 1.74 -9.93
CA ARG A 216 20.22 1.25 -8.95
C ARG A 216 19.81 -0.11 -8.37
N LEU A 217 18.53 -0.25 -8.01
CA LEU A 217 18.00 -1.50 -7.47
C LEU A 217 18.00 -2.64 -8.49
N ALA A 218 17.79 -2.32 -9.78
CA ALA A 218 17.87 -3.30 -10.85
C ALA A 218 19.32 -3.75 -11.06
N GLU A 219 20.28 -2.81 -11.04
CA GLU A 219 21.72 -3.07 -11.14
C GLU A 219 22.21 -3.99 -10.01
N GLU A 220 21.86 -3.69 -8.77
CA GLU A 220 22.20 -4.51 -7.59
C GLU A 220 21.63 -5.94 -7.69
N ARG A 221 20.55 -6.14 -8.46
CA ARG A 221 19.79 -7.39 -8.54
C ARG A 221 19.92 -8.13 -9.88
N GLN A 222 20.92 -7.79 -10.70
CA GLN A 222 21.16 -8.46 -12.00
C GLN A 222 21.66 -9.91 -11.89
N GLY A 223 21.93 -10.40 -10.66
CA GLY A 223 22.40 -11.75 -10.42
C GLY A 223 21.40 -12.82 -10.90
N LYS A 224 21.89 -13.77 -11.71
CA LYS A 224 21.07 -14.90 -12.18
C LYS A 224 20.46 -15.73 -11.04
N GLU A 225 21.15 -15.82 -9.91
CA GLU A 225 20.63 -16.50 -8.72
C GLU A 225 19.39 -15.79 -8.15
N TYR A 226 19.41 -14.46 -8.10
CA TYR A 226 18.28 -13.67 -7.63
C TYR A 226 17.05 -13.90 -8.50
N ILE A 227 17.21 -13.80 -9.82
CA ILE A 227 16.13 -14.03 -10.79
C ILE A 227 15.58 -15.45 -10.66
N LYS A 228 16.45 -16.46 -10.56
CA LYS A 228 16.04 -17.86 -10.37
C LYS A 228 15.26 -18.07 -9.07
N ARG A 229 15.71 -17.48 -7.95
CA ARG A 229 15.00 -17.54 -6.67
C ARG A 229 13.60 -16.92 -6.77
N LYS A 230 13.47 -15.78 -7.45
CA LYS A 230 12.15 -15.16 -7.70
C LYS A 230 11.27 -16.01 -8.62
N GLU A 231 11.82 -16.62 -9.65
CA GLU A 231 11.10 -17.54 -10.54
C GLU A 231 10.56 -18.77 -9.77
N ASP A 232 11.39 -19.39 -8.95
CA ASP A 232 11.00 -20.57 -8.16
C ASP A 232 9.93 -20.22 -7.11
N LYS A 233 10.03 -19.04 -6.51
CA LYS A 233 9.00 -18.53 -5.61
C LYS A 233 7.70 -18.24 -6.34
N LEU A 234 7.73 -17.65 -7.54
CA LEU A 234 6.53 -17.44 -8.36
C LEU A 234 5.87 -18.77 -8.75
N LYS A 235 6.65 -19.79 -9.12
CA LYS A 235 6.13 -21.15 -9.37
C LYS A 235 5.35 -21.69 -8.18
N MET A 236 5.93 -21.58 -6.98
CA MET A 236 5.29 -22.01 -5.74
C MET A 236 4.00 -21.23 -5.46
N VAL A 237 4.05 -19.90 -5.47
CA VAL A 237 2.90 -19.02 -5.18
C VAL A 237 1.78 -19.29 -6.17
N CYS A 238 2.07 -19.31 -7.47
CA CYS A 238 1.05 -19.54 -8.48
C CYS A 238 0.46 -20.96 -8.42
N SER A 239 1.26 -21.97 -8.08
CA SER A 239 0.73 -23.31 -7.84
C SER A 239 -0.27 -23.31 -6.68
N ALA A 240 0.01 -22.59 -5.59
CA ALA A 240 -0.90 -22.47 -4.45
C ALA A 240 -2.21 -21.76 -4.85
N VAL A 241 -2.11 -20.64 -5.58
CA VAL A 241 -3.29 -19.91 -6.10
C VAL A 241 -4.15 -20.81 -6.98
N LYS A 242 -3.54 -21.58 -7.88
CA LYS A 242 -4.26 -22.54 -8.73
C LYS A 242 -4.99 -23.59 -7.91
N THR A 243 -4.35 -24.15 -6.90
CA THR A 243 -4.96 -25.15 -6.00
C THR A 243 -6.16 -24.57 -5.27
N VAL A 244 -6.06 -23.37 -4.70
CA VAL A 244 -7.20 -22.70 -4.03
C VAL A 244 -8.36 -22.51 -5.01
N PHE A 245 -8.07 -22.08 -6.23
CA PHE A 245 -9.10 -21.90 -7.26
C PHE A 245 -9.80 -23.22 -7.61
N LEU A 246 -9.05 -24.31 -7.80
CA LEU A 246 -9.61 -25.64 -8.09
C LEU A 246 -10.46 -26.18 -6.93
N LEU A 247 -10.01 -26.00 -5.69
CA LEU A 247 -10.73 -26.43 -4.49
C LEU A 247 -11.99 -25.61 -4.23
N SER A 248 -12.10 -24.40 -4.78
CA SER A 248 -13.27 -23.54 -4.61
C SER A 248 -14.56 -24.11 -5.21
N ASN A 249 -14.49 -25.19 -5.99
CA ASN A 249 -15.63 -25.87 -6.62
C ASN A 249 -16.58 -24.88 -7.33
N ASN A 250 -16.00 -23.98 -8.13
CA ASN A 250 -16.69 -22.92 -8.86
C ASN A 250 -17.36 -21.83 -8.01
N SER A 251 -17.21 -21.82 -6.68
CA SER A 251 -17.73 -20.71 -5.86
C SER A 251 -17.11 -19.37 -6.24
N LEU A 252 -15.82 -19.36 -6.61
CA LEU A 252 -15.10 -18.16 -7.09
C LEU A 252 -15.46 -17.76 -8.52
N SER A 253 -16.03 -18.66 -9.33
CA SER A 253 -16.38 -18.38 -10.73
C SER A 253 -17.89 -18.31 -10.97
N LYS A 254 -18.70 -18.45 -9.92
CA LYS A 254 -20.16 -18.52 -10.01
C LYS A 254 -20.72 -17.18 -10.51
N ALA A 255 -21.17 -17.17 -11.76
CA ALA A 255 -21.82 -16.01 -12.34
C ALA A 255 -23.16 -15.71 -11.64
N VAL A 256 -23.36 -14.44 -11.30
CA VAL A 256 -24.61 -13.92 -10.74
C VAL A 256 -25.12 -12.82 -11.66
N LYS A 257 -26.38 -12.94 -12.10
CA LYS A 257 -27.01 -11.97 -13.01
C LYS A 257 -27.29 -10.65 -12.27
N PRO A 258 -27.18 -9.49 -12.95
CA PRO A 258 -27.51 -8.20 -12.36
C PRO A 258 -29.01 -8.03 -12.13
N SER A 259 -29.37 -7.41 -11.01
CA SER A 259 -30.64 -6.76 -10.81
C SER A 259 -30.58 -5.35 -11.41
N VAL A 260 -31.46 -5.06 -12.36
CA VAL A 260 -31.43 -3.79 -13.11
C VAL A 260 -32.61 -2.91 -12.70
N PHE A 261 -32.31 -1.66 -12.37
CA PHE A 261 -33.29 -0.65 -12.00
C PHE A 261 -33.17 0.54 -12.95
N LEU A 262 -34.32 0.94 -13.49
CA LEU A 262 -34.47 2.12 -14.33
C LEU A 262 -35.27 3.16 -13.56
N SER A 263 -34.70 4.36 -13.38
CA SER A 263 -35.41 5.48 -12.79
C SER A 263 -35.28 6.72 -13.67
N SER A 264 -36.30 7.58 -13.62
CA SER A 264 -36.25 8.93 -14.15
C SER A 264 -36.07 9.92 -13.01
N GLY A 265 -35.42 11.03 -13.30
CA GLY A 265 -35.21 12.14 -12.36
C GLY A 265 -35.01 13.45 -13.09
N GLY A 266 -34.80 14.51 -12.31
CA GLY A 266 -34.55 15.85 -12.85
C GLY A 266 -35.74 16.80 -12.74
N LYS A 267 -35.51 18.04 -13.17
CA LYS A 267 -36.53 19.08 -13.31
C LYS A 267 -36.93 19.18 -14.78
N LYS A 268 -38.00 19.92 -15.07
CA LYS A 268 -38.63 20.04 -16.40
C LYS A 268 -37.67 20.37 -17.57
N GLU A 269 -36.51 20.95 -17.32
CA GLU A 269 -35.48 21.29 -18.32
C GLU A 269 -34.21 20.41 -18.24
N GLU A 270 -34.11 19.52 -17.25
CA GLU A 270 -32.95 18.65 -16.96
C GLU A 270 -33.42 17.22 -16.62
N GLU A 271 -34.34 16.67 -17.41
CA GLU A 271 -34.81 15.30 -17.21
C GLU A 271 -33.74 14.30 -17.63
N TYR A 272 -33.46 13.33 -16.75
CA TYR A 272 -32.50 12.27 -17.03
C TYR A 272 -33.07 10.90 -16.70
N LEU A 273 -32.50 9.88 -17.36
CA LEU A 273 -32.74 8.48 -17.05
C LEU A 273 -31.48 7.90 -16.40
N LYS A 274 -31.66 7.16 -15.31
CA LYS A 274 -30.61 6.42 -14.61
C LYS A 274 -30.87 4.93 -14.73
N CYS A 275 -29.87 4.21 -15.24
CA CYS A 275 -29.84 2.75 -15.26
C CYS A 275 -28.82 2.28 -14.22
N ALA A 276 -29.25 1.49 -13.24
CA ALA A 276 -28.40 0.96 -12.19
C ALA A 276 -28.45 -0.57 -12.20
N ALA A 277 -27.27 -1.21 -12.29
CA ALA A 277 -27.11 -2.66 -12.23
C ALA A 277 -26.44 -3.06 -10.92
N HIS A 278 -27.07 -3.95 -10.14
CA HIS A 278 -26.61 -4.35 -8.81
C HIS A 278 -26.49 -5.87 -8.67
N GLY A 279 -25.67 -6.31 -7.71
CA GLY A 279 -25.62 -7.70 -7.26
C GLY A 279 -25.13 -8.72 -8.29
N PHE A 280 -24.26 -8.30 -9.21
CA PHE A 280 -23.72 -9.18 -10.26
C PHE A 280 -22.28 -9.59 -10.00
N TYR A 281 -21.90 -10.74 -10.56
CA TYR A 281 -20.54 -11.25 -10.62
C TYR A 281 -20.34 -12.00 -11.95
N PRO A 282 -19.19 -11.89 -12.63
CA PRO A 282 -17.99 -11.07 -12.30
C PRO A 282 -18.24 -9.56 -12.43
N ASN A 283 -17.26 -8.75 -11.99
CA ASN A 283 -17.35 -7.28 -12.00
C ASN A 283 -17.32 -6.63 -13.41
N VAL A 284 -17.19 -7.43 -14.46
CA VAL A 284 -17.23 -6.96 -15.85
C VAL A 284 -18.65 -7.07 -16.40
N ILE A 285 -19.24 -5.93 -16.75
CA ILE A 285 -20.58 -5.82 -17.35
C ILE A 285 -20.58 -4.79 -18.47
N ARG A 286 -21.47 -4.97 -19.47
CA ARG A 286 -21.73 -3.98 -20.51
C ARG A 286 -23.14 -3.42 -20.36
N VAL A 287 -23.24 -2.14 -20.07
CA VAL A 287 -24.50 -1.38 -20.03
C VAL A 287 -24.53 -0.43 -21.22
N ARG A 288 -25.64 -0.38 -21.96
CA ARG A 288 -25.82 0.53 -23.09
C ARG A 288 -27.25 1.02 -23.17
N TRP A 289 -27.43 2.26 -23.59
CA TRP A 289 -28.72 2.79 -24.00
C TRP A 289 -29.01 2.46 -25.45
N THR A 290 -30.27 2.17 -25.77
CA THR A 290 -30.73 1.95 -27.14
C THR A 290 -32.00 2.72 -27.40
N GLN A 291 -32.03 3.47 -28.49
CA GLN A 291 -33.23 4.15 -28.99
C GLN A 291 -33.60 3.51 -30.33
N THR A 292 -34.86 3.09 -30.49
CA THR A 292 -35.37 2.45 -31.72
C THR A 292 -34.48 1.33 -32.27
N GLY A 293 -33.87 0.54 -31.37
CA GLY A 293 -33.00 -0.60 -31.71
C GLY A 293 -31.55 -0.24 -32.03
N ARG A 294 -31.16 1.05 -32.00
CA ARG A 294 -29.78 1.50 -32.24
C ARG A 294 -29.11 1.95 -30.94
N PRO A 295 -27.82 1.63 -30.72
CA PRO A 295 -27.07 2.16 -29.58
C PRO A 295 -26.97 3.68 -29.63
N ILE A 296 -27.16 4.33 -28.48
CA ILE A 296 -26.91 5.76 -28.31
C ILE A 296 -25.77 5.93 -27.29
N TYR A 297 -24.89 6.91 -27.54
CA TYR A 297 -23.65 7.13 -26.78
C TYR A 297 -23.66 8.46 -26.01
N TYR A 298 -24.72 9.27 -26.16
CA TYR A 298 -24.84 10.58 -25.55
C TYR A 298 -26.02 10.61 -24.58
N GLY A 299 -25.71 10.87 -23.31
CA GLY A 299 -26.57 11.53 -22.34
C GLY A 299 -25.70 12.62 -21.72
N VAL A 300 -26.10 13.88 -21.85
CA VAL A 300 -25.51 14.99 -21.10
C VAL A 300 -26.12 14.98 -19.72
#